data_AF-A0A7G6ZD81-F1
#
_entry.id   AF-A0A7G6ZD81-F1
#
_cell.length_a   1.000
_cell.length_b   1.000
_cell.length_c   1.000
_cell.angle_alpha   90.00
_cell.angle_beta   90.00
_cell.angle_gamma   90.00
#
_symmetry.space_group_name_H-M   'P 1'
#
loop_
_entity.id
_entity.type
_entity.pdbx_description
1 polymer ?
#
loop_
_entity_poly.entity_id
_entity_poly.type
_entity_poly.pdbx_seq_one_letter_code
_entity_poly.pdbx_strand_id
1 'polypeptide(L)'
;MNHQPISTPSQAALDLADLLELRQRQIRRGNTFLTLGALVALVSWFTLPEGIRLATRGGVNAQAGWLFIAISSFAIAAAAAVILAGVRCRRAGLSGSMTPASQHGKANSRFDHVPGSPPASSNAPLNWTGSTLH
;
A
#
# COMPACT_ATOMS: atom_id res chain seq x y z
N MET A 1 19.59 -30.74 9.61
CA MET A 1 18.19 -30.98 10.01
C MET A 1 17.68 -29.71 10.67
N ASN A 2 16.87 -28.93 9.96
CA ASN A 2 16.30 -27.68 10.49
C ASN A 2 15.04 -28.01 11.28
N HIS A 3 15.12 -27.94 12.61
CA HIS A 3 13.96 -27.99 13.47
C HIS A 3 13.14 -26.71 13.27
N GLN A 4 12.01 -26.81 12.57
CA GLN A 4 10.99 -25.78 12.69
C GLN A 4 10.33 -25.95 14.06
N PRO A 5 10.32 -24.92 14.92
CA PRO A 5 9.61 -25.00 16.19
C PRO A 5 8.11 -25.17 15.88
N ILE A 6 7.54 -26.26 16.37
CA ILE A 6 6.09 -26.50 16.33
C ILE A 6 5.48 -25.45 17.25
N SER A 7 4.91 -24.38 16.67
CA SER A 7 4.17 -23.40 17.44
C SER A 7 2.94 -24.07 18.03
N THR A 8 2.76 -23.94 19.35
CA THR A 8 1.54 -24.45 20.00
C THR A 8 0.33 -23.68 19.48
N PRO A 9 -0.87 -24.29 19.43
CA PRO A 9 -2.08 -23.59 18.99
C PRO A 9 -2.35 -22.30 19.79
N SER A 10 -1.89 -22.23 21.04
CA SER A 10 -1.91 -21.02 21.86
C SER A 10 -0.97 -19.91 21.36
N GLN A 11 0.23 -20.23 20.89
CA GLN A 11 1.17 -19.26 20.31
C GLN A 11 0.65 -18.70 18.98
N ALA A 12 0.04 -19.57 18.15
CA ALA A 12 -0.58 -19.14 16.89
C ALA A 12 -1.79 -18.20 17.13
N ALA A 13 -2.57 -18.44 18.19
CA ALA A 13 -3.70 -17.59 18.55
C ALA A 13 -3.26 -16.20 19.07
N LEU A 14 -2.18 -16.14 19.86
CA LEU A 14 -1.57 -14.90 20.32
C LEU A 14 -1.01 -14.07 19.15
N ASP A 15 -0.28 -14.71 18.24
CA ASP A 15 0.28 -14.05 17.05
C ASP A 15 -0.83 -13.49 16.13
N LEU A 16 -1.94 -14.22 15.98
CA LEU A 16 -3.09 -13.76 15.21
C LEU A 16 -3.80 -12.56 15.86
N ALA A 17 -3.91 -12.54 17.20
CA ALA A 17 -4.49 -11.42 17.93
C ALA A 17 -3.64 -10.15 17.76
N ASP A 18 -2.32 -10.26 17.88
CA ASP A 18 -1.38 -9.15 17.66
C ASP A 18 -1.46 -8.62 16.22
N LEU A 19 -1.54 -9.51 15.22
CA LEU A 19 -1.72 -9.11 13.82
C LEU A 19 -3.02 -8.37 13.56
N LEU A 20 -4.13 -8.82 14.17
CA LEU A 20 -5.42 -8.14 14.06
C LEU A 20 -5.37 -6.75 14.70
N GLU A 21 -4.72 -6.61 15.85
CA GLU A 21 -4.59 -5.32 16.51
C GLU A 21 -3.73 -4.34 15.69
N LEU A 22 -2.62 -4.81 15.14
CA LEU A 22 -1.77 -4.03 14.24
C LEU A 22 -2.54 -3.58 12.99
N ARG A 23 -3.34 -4.48 12.39
CA ARG A 23 -4.21 -4.16 11.25
C ARG A 23 -5.25 -3.09 11.59
N GLN A 24 -5.94 -3.24 12.72
CA GLN A 24 -6.93 -2.25 13.15
C GLN A 24 -6.29 -0.87 13.38
N ARG A 25 -5.10 -0.82 14.01
CA ARG A 25 -4.34 0.43 14.19
C ARG A 25 -3.96 1.05 12.85
N GLN A 26 -3.51 0.26 11.88
CA GLN A 26 -3.16 0.74 10.54
C GLN A 26 -4.36 1.29 9.76
N ILE A 27 -5.51 0.60 9.80
CA ILE A 27 -6.74 1.05 9.14
C ILE A 27 -7.25 2.36 9.75
N ARG A 28 -7.25 2.47 11.08
CA ARG A 28 -7.63 3.71 11.78
C ARG A 28 -6.74 4.88 11.37
N ARG A 29 -5.41 4.69 11.35
CA ARG A 29 -4.46 5.72 10.90
C ARG A 29 -4.66 6.13 9.45
N GLY A 30 -4.90 5.16 8.56
CA GLY A 30 -5.20 5.43 7.15
C GLY A 30 -6.48 6.26 6.99
N ASN A 31 -7.53 5.95 7.75
CA ASN A 31 -8.77 6.73 7.76
C ASN A 31 -8.54 8.17 8.26
N THR A 32 -7.81 8.34 9.36
CA THR A 32 -7.56 9.67 9.92
C THR A 32 -6.82 10.56 8.93
N PHE A 33 -5.85 10.03 8.19
CA PHE A 33 -5.16 10.82 7.16
C PHE A 33 -6.09 11.19 6.01
N LEU A 34 -6.91 10.25 5.52
CA LEU A 34 -7.88 10.52 4.46
C LEU A 34 -8.88 11.62 4.87
N THR A 35 -9.46 11.53 6.07
CA THR A 35 -10.43 12.52 6.55
C THR A 35 -9.79 13.88 6.74
N LEU A 36 -8.57 13.93 7.28
CA LEU A 36 -7.87 15.19 7.55
C LEU A 36 -7.45 15.88 6.25
N GLY A 37 -6.92 15.13 5.28
CA GLY A 37 -6.61 15.66 3.96
C GLY A 37 -7.85 16.15 3.22
N ALA A 38 -8.96 15.40 3.27
CA ALA A 38 -10.21 15.82 2.64
C ALA A 38 -10.78 17.12 3.25
N LEU A 39 -10.73 17.27 4.57
CA LEU A 39 -11.16 18.50 5.25
C LEU A 39 -10.31 19.71 4.85
N VAL A 40 -8.98 19.55 4.80
CA VAL A 40 -8.08 20.63 4.39
C VAL A 40 -8.31 21.04 2.93
N ALA A 41 -8.56 20.07 2.04
CA ALA A 41 -8.92 20.35 0.66
C ALA A 41 -10.24 21.11 0.54
N LEU A 42 -11.26 20.73 1.33
CA LEU A 42 -12.55 21.43 1.37
C LEU A 42 -12.42 22.87 1.86
N VAL A 43 -11.67 23.11 2.94
CA VAL A 43 -11.41 24.47 3.44
C VAL A 43 -10.71 25.31 2.37
N SER A 44 -9.71 24.72 1.70
CA SER A 44 -8.96 25.40 0.64
C SER A 44 -9.84 25.72 -0.57
N TRP A 45 -10.81 24.86 -0.89
CA TRP A 45 -11.78 25.08 -1.96
C TRP A 45 -12.63 26.33 -1.74
N PHE A 46 -13.02 26.62 -0.49
CA PHE A 46 -13.75 27.84 -0.16
C PHE A 46 -12.84 29.08 -0.08
N THR A 47 -11.58 28.89 0.30
CA THR A 47 -10.65 30.01 0.54
C THR A 47 -10.02 30.53 -0.76
N LEU A 48 -9.80 29.66 -1.75
CA LEU A 48 -9.20 30.03 -3.05
C LEU A 48 -10.01 31.08 -3.83
N PRO A 49 -11.34 30.92 -4.02
CA PRO A 49 -12.15 31.89 -4.77
C PRO A 49 -12.14 33.28 -4.13
N GLU A 50 -12.16 33.36 -2.79
CA GLU A 50 -12.10 34.64 -2.08
C GLU A 50 -10.73 35.30 -2.25
N GLY A 51 -9.64 34.51 -2.22
CA GLY A 51 -8.30 34.99 -2.55
C GLY A 51 -8.20 35.56 -3.96
N ILE A 52 -8.76 34.87 -4.96
CA ILE A 52 -8.82 35.34 -6.36
C ILE A 52 -9.61 36.64 -6.46
N ARG A 53 -10.77 36.72 -5.79
CA ARG A 53 -11.62 37.92 -5.79
C ARG A 53 -10.87 39.13 -5.20
N LEU A 54 -10.12 38.93 -4.13
CA LEU A 54 -9.31 39.99 -3.50
C LEU A 54 -8.10 40.39 -4.36
N ALA A 55 -7.42 39.43 -4.98
CA ALA A 55 -6.26 39.69 -5.84
C ALA A 55 -6.64 40.43 -7.13
N THR A 56 -7.82 40.12 -7.70
CA THR A 56 -8.28 40.69 -8.98
C THR A 56 -8.96 42.06 -8.85
N ARG A 57 -9.55 42.39 -7.70
CA ARG A 57 -10.22 43.69 -7.50
C ARG A 57 -9.27 44.89 -7.42
N GLY A 58 -7.97 44.65 -7.23
CA GLY A 58 -6.97 45.70 -7.09
C GLY A 58 -7.15 46.54 -5.81
N GLY A 59 -6.12 47.29 -5.45
CA GLY A 59 -6.11 48.13 -4.24
C GLY A 59 -5.39 47.49 -3.04
N VAL A 60 -5.59 48.07 -1.86
CA VAL A 60 -4.83 47.76 -0.63
C VAL A 60 -4.91 46.28 -0.21
N ASN A 61 -5.99 45.60 -0.60
CA ASN A 61 -6.26 44.20 -0.23
C ASN A 61 -5.73 43.17 -1.25
N ALA A 62 -5.14 43.60 -2.37
CA ALA A 62 -4.65 42.67 -3.40
C ALA A 62 -3.55 41.74 -2.85
N GLN A 63 -2.69 42.27 -1.97
CA GLN A 63 -1.60 41.50 -1.34
C GLN A 63 -2.14 40.41 -0.40
N ALA A 64 -3.23 40.69 0.32
CA ALA A 64 -3.93 39.69 1.12
C ALA A 64 -4.57 38.60 0.23
N GLY A 65 -5.11 38.97 -0.94
CA GLY A 65 -5.63 38.01 -1.91
C GLY A 65 -4.58 37.00 -2.39
N TRP A 66 -3.38 37.47 -2.74
CA TRP A 66 -2.26 36.60 -3.10
C TRP A 66 -1.83 35.67 -1.97
N LEU A 67 -1.86 36.15 -0.72
CA LEU A 67 -1.57 35.34 0.45
C LEU A 67 -2.58 34.19 0.59
N PHE A 68 -3.88 34.46 0.44
CA PHE A 68 -4.92 33.43 0.47
C PHE A 68 -4.74 32.38 -0.63
N ILE A 69 -4.40 32.81 -1.84
CA ILE A 69 -4.12 31.89 -2.97
C ILE A 69 -2.90 31.00 -2.63
N ALA A 70 -1.82 31.58 -2.12
CA ALA A 70 -0.61 30.85 -1.78
C ALA A 70 -0.85 29.83 -0.65
N ILE A 71 -1.51 30.25 0.43
CA ILE A 71 -1.87 29.37 1.56
C ILE A 71 -2.75 28.22 1.08
N SER A 72 -3.79 28.52 0.29
CA SER A 72 -4.72 27.50 -0.17
C SER A 72 -4.05 26.52 -1.14
N SER A 73 -3.16 27.00 -2.01
CA SER A 73 -2.38 26.14 -2.91
C SER A 73 -1.46 25.19 -2.13
N PHE A 74 -0.78 25.70 -1.11
CA PHE A 74 0.06 24.89 -0.23
C PHE A 74 -0.77 23.88 0.56
N ALA A 75 -1.93 24.29 1.09
CA ALA A 75 -2.84 23.44 1.82
C ALA A 75 -3.39 22.30 0.94
N ILE A 76 -3.72 22.55 -0.33
CA ILE A 76 -4.13 21.51 -1.28
C ILE A 76 -2.99 20.52 -1.54
N ALA A 77 -1.77 21.00 -1.75
CA ALA A 77 -0.60 20.13 -1.95
C ALA A 77 -0.34 19.24 -0.71
N ALA A 78 -0.42 19.83 0.49
CA ALA A 78 -0.30 19.11 1.75
C ALA A 78 -1.42 18.07 1.92
N ALA A 79 -2.68 18.44 1.62
CA ALA A 79 -3.82 17.54 1.65
C ALA A 79 -3.62 16.33 0.72
N ALA A 80 -3.13 16.55 -0.51
CA ALA A 80 -2.83 15.47 -1.45
C ALA A 80 -1.76 14.52 -0.91
N ALA A 81 -0.69 15.06 -0.30
CA ALA A 81 0.36 14.24 0.32
C ALA A 81 -0.18 13.40 1.50
N VAL A 82 -1.03 14.00 2.34
CA VAL A 82 -1.67 13.30 3.47
C VAL A 82 -2.62 12.21 2.97
N ILE A 83 -3.43 12.48 1.95
CA ILE A 83 -4.30 11.48 1.31
C ILE A 83 -3.46 10.32 0.75
N LEU A 84 -2.36 10.62 0.05
CA LEU A 84 -1.46 9.61 -0.48
C LEU A 84 -0.84 8.75 0.64
N ALA A 85 -0.44 9.38 1.74
CA ALA A 85 0.03 8.66 2.93
C ALA A 85 -1.08 7.75 3.50
N GLY A 86 -2.31 8.23 3.61
CA GLY A 86 -3.47 7.43 4.03
C GLY A 86 -3.75 6.23 3.13
N VAL A 87 -3.67 6.42 1.81
CA VAL A 87 -3.80 5.34 0.81
C VAL A 87 -2.67 4.32 0.95
N ARG A 88 -1.43 4.76 1.15
CA ARG A 88 -0.28 3.87 1.39
C ARG A 88 -0.43 3.08 2.67
N CYS A 89 -0.87 3.70 3.77
CA CYS A 89 -1.15 3.02 5.02
C CYS A 89 -2.24 1.95 4.86
N ARG A 90 -3.32 2.25 4.13
CA ARG A 90 -4.36 1.25 3.82
C ARG A 90 -3.84 0.11 2.94
N ARG A 91 -3.03 0.39 1.91
CA ARG A 91 -2.44 -0.66 1.05
C ARG A 91 -1.47 -1.57 1.80
N ALA A 92 -0.59 -1.03 2.65
CA ALA A 92 0.28 -1.85 3.50
C ALA A 92 -0.53 -2.75 4.46
N GLY A 93 -1.60 -2.19 5.01
CA GLY A 93 -2.61 -2.90 5.79
C GLY A 93 -3.52 -3.84 4.97
N LEU A 94 -3.29 -4.03 3.67
CA LEU A 94 -3.93 -5.06 2.84
C LEU A 94 -2.88 -6.07 2.37
N SER A 95 -1.71 -5.62 1.89
CA SER A 95 -0.61 -6.47 1.43
C SER A 95 -0.07 -7.44 2.49
N GLY A 96 -0.18 -7.10 3.78
CA GLY A 96 0.15 -8.06 4.86
C GLY A 96 -0.76 -9.29 4.97
N SER A 97 -1.88 -9.39 4.23
CA SER A 97 -2.68 -10.63 4.11
C SER A 97 -2.39 -11.41 2.82
N MET A 98 -1.53 -10.90 1.94
CA MET A 98 -0.87 -11.77 0.98
C MET A 98 0.29 -12.42 1.73
N THR A 99 0.00 -13.57 2.32
CA THR A 99 1.05 -14.57 2.52
C THR A 99 1.86 -14.66 1.22
N PRO A 100 3.19 -14.70 1.26
CA PRO A 100 4.02 -14.94 0.08
C PRO A 100 3.89 -16.41 -0.32
N ALA A 101 2.69 -16.85 -0.69
CA ALA A 101 2.38 -18.20 -1.15
C ALA A 101 1.98 -18.23 -2.63
N SER A 102 1.92 -17.07 -3.30
CA SER A 102 1.80 -17.01 -4.75
C SER A 102 2.56 -15.81 -5.31
N GLN A 103 3.89 -15.87 -5.20
CA GLN A 103 4.72 -15.11 -6.11
C GLN A 103 4.45 -15.69 -7.51
N HIS A 104 3.79 -14.93 -8.38
CA HIS A 104 3.41 -15.36 -9.72
C HIS A 104 4.68 -15.85 -10.45
N GLY A 105 4.72 -17.15 -10.76
CA GLY A 105 5.87 -17.81 -11.40
C GLY A 105 6.81 -18.61 -10.47
N LYS A 106 6.54 -18.70 -9.17
CA LYS A 106 7.30 -19.59 -8.27
C LYS A 106 6.48 -20.82 -7.90
N ALA A 107 7.01 -21.98 -8.30
CA ALA A 107 6.52 -23.32 -7.98
C ALA A 107 6.22 -23.44 -6.49
N ASN A 108 5.02 -23.89 -6.15
CA ASN A 108 4.57 -24.02 -4.78
C ASN A 108 5.02 -25.38 -4.29
N SER A 109 6.15 -25.44 -3.58
CA SER A 109 6.79 -26.69 -3.14
C SER A 109 5.87 -27.61 -2.33
N ARG A 110 4.80 -27.05 -1.75
CA ARG A 110 3.75 -27.81 -1.05
C ARG A 110 2.88 -28.66 -2.00
N PHE A 111 2.67 -28.22 -3.23
CA PHE A 111 1.84 -28.91 -4.23
C PHE A 111 2.68 -29.64 -5.27
N ASP A 112 3.94 -29.26 -5.47
CA ASP A 112 4.83 -29.86 -6.46
C ASP A 112 5.60 -31.10 -5.96
N HIS A 113 5.51 -31.41 -4.66
CA HIS A 113 6.00 -32.69 -4.15
C HIS A 113 4.97 -33.79 -4.36
N VAL A 114 5.10 -34.53 -5.47
CA VAL A 114 4.50 -35.85 -5.62
C VAL A 114 5.24 -36.81 -4.69
N PRO A 115 4.58 -37.44 -3.70
CA PRO A 115 5.22 -38.44 -2.86
C PRO A 115 5.74 -39.59 -3.73
N GLY A 116 7.05 -39.77 -3.80
CA GLY A 116 7.70 -40.83 -4.58
C GLY A 116 8.57 -40.36 -5.76
N SER A 117 8.67 -39.07 -6.05
CA SER A 117 9.62 -38.58 -7.07
C SER A 117 11.07 -38.68 -6.56
N PRO A 118 11.98 -39.36 -7.28
CA PRO A 118 13.39 -39.44 -6.89
C PRO A 118 14.03 -38.04 -6.88
N PRO A 119 15.06 -37.81 -6.03
CA PRO A 119 15.71 -36.51 -5.93
C PRO A 119 16.24 -36.12 -7.31
N ALA A 120 15.88 -34.91 -7.76
CA ALA A 120 16.39 -34.36 -9.01
C ALA A 120 17.91 -34.32 -8.95
N SER A 121 18.56 -35.27 -9.61
CA SER A 121 19.98 -35.21 -9.87
C SER A 121 20.22 -33.99 -10.76
N SER A 122 21.14 -33.14 -10.30
CA SER A 122 21.77 -32.14 -11.15
C SER A 122 22.24 -32.79 -12.45
N ASN A 123 21.96 -32.12 -13.58
CA ASN A 123 22.50 -32.31 -14.94
C ASN A 123 21.54 -32.97 -15.95
N ALA A 124 20.78 -32.13 -16.67
CA ALA A 124 21.07 -31.77 -18.06
C ALA A 124 19.94 -30.87 -18.63
N PRO A 125 20.24 -29.84 -19.44
CA PRO A 125 19.21 -29.17 -20.22
C PRO A 125 18.68 -30.15 -21.28
N LEU A 126 17.37 -30.43 -21.23
CA LEU A 126 16.64 -31.17 -22.25
C LEU A 126 16.75 -30.43 -23.59
N ASN A 127 17.60 -30.95 -24.48
CA ASN A 127 17.68 -30.51 -25.87
C ASN A 127 16.47 -31.08 -26.63
N TRP A 128 15.46 -30.23 -26.85
CA TRP A 128 14.34 -30.53 -27.73
C TRP A 128 14.75 -30.26 -29.18
N THR A 129 15.21 -31.29 -29.88
CA THR A 129 15.27 -31.26 -31.36
C THR A 129 14.59 -32.49 -31.94
N GLY A 130 13.32 -32.28 -32.31
CA GLY A 130 12.81 -32.60 -33.65
C GLY A 130 12.69 -34.07 -34.04
N SER A 131 11.47 -34.57 -33.95
CA SER A 131 10.96 -35.66 -34.80
C SER A 131 11.02 -35.32 -36.29
N THR A 132 11.50 -36.25 -37.12
CA THR A 132 11.08 -36.49 -38.52
C THR A 132 11.27 -37.99 -38.76
N LEU A 133 10.23 -38.83 -38.72
CA LEU A 133 9.38 -39.23 -39.86
C LEU A 133 10.18 -39.52 -41.13
N HIS A 134 10.65 -40.76 -41.29
CA HIS A 134 10.30 -41.68 -42.38
C HIS A 134 10.93 -43.07 -42.18
#